data_AF-A0A1E1VAQ1-F1
#
_entry.id   AF-A0A1E1VAQ1-F1
#
_cell.length_a   1.000
_cell.length_b   1.000
_cell.length_c   1.000
_cell.angle_alpha   90.00
_cell.angle_beta   90.00
_cell.angle_gamma   90.00
#
_symmetry.space_group_name_H-M   'P 1'
#
loop_
_entity.id
_entity.type
_entity.pdbx_description
1 polymer ?
#
loop_
_entity_poly.entity_id
_entity_poly.type
_entity_poly.pdbx_seq_one_letter_code
_entity_poly.pdbx_strand_id
1 'polypeptide(L)' 'MSSLVFLVPLALLLGASALAAFLWSLKSGQYEDLDGAAERILLDDKDDRIATEHQDDVAPLERTTPQNIPMK' A
#
# COMPACT_ATOMS: atom_id res chain seq x y z
N MET A 1 -38.11 -37.83 -8.18
CA MET A 1 -38.74 -37.14 -7.03
C MET A 1 -37.73 -37.25 -5.88
N SER A 2 -37.10 -36.23 -5.29
CA SER A 2 -37.42 -34.80 -5.11
C SER A 2 -36.10 -34.05 -4.82
N SER A 3 -35.25 -33.80 -5.82
CA SER A 3 -33.91 -33.21 -5.62
C SER A 3 -33.96 -31.84 -4.95
N LEU A 4 -35.07 -31.12 -5.12
CA LEU A 4 -35.35 -29.84 -4.48
C LEU A 4 -35.27 -29.90 -2.95
N VAL A 5 -35.59 -31.04 -2.33
CA VAL A 5 -35.52 -31.22 -0.87
C VAL A 5 -34.09 -31.08 -0.35
N PHE A 6 -33.08 -31.41 -1.16
CA PHE A 6 -31.67 -31.22 -0.81
C PHE A 6 -31.09 -29.91 -1.35
N LEU A 7 -31.50 -29.51 -2.56
CA LEU A 7 -30.99 -28.30 -3.20
C LEU A 7 -31.43 -27.02 -2.49
N VAL A 8 -32.67 -26.96 -1.97
CA VAL A 8 -33.18 -25.76 -1.30
C VAL A 8 -32.42 -25.46 0.01
N PRO A 9 -32.28 -26.41 0.96
CA PRO A 9 -31.47 -26.17 2.15
C PRO A 9 -30.01 -25.87 1.83
N LEU A 10 -29.44 -26.57 0.84
CA LEU A 10 -28.05 -26.36 0.44
C LEU A 10 -27.84 -24.95 -0.12
N ALA A 11 -28.73 -24.48 -0.99
CA ALA A 11 -28.67 -23.12 -1.53
C ALA A 11 -28.82 -22.06 -0.45
N LEU A 12 -29.72 -22.26 0.53
CA LEU A 12 -29.88 -21.35 1.66
C LEU A 12 -28.63 -21.30 2.54
N LEU A 13 -28.00 -22.46 2.82
CA LEU A 13 -26.75 -22.50 3.57
C LEU A 13 -25.61 -21.80 2.84
N LEU A 14 -25.48 -22.04 1.54
CA LEU A 14 -24.46 -21.37 0.72
C LEU A 14 -24.71 -19.86 0.67
N GLY A 15 -25.95 -19.42 0.43
CA GLY A 15 -26.32 -18.01 0.45
C GLY A 15 -26.06 -17.34 1.80
N ALA A 16 -26.43 -18.01 2.90
CA ALA A 16 -26.18 -17.51 4.25
C ALA A 16 -24.68 -17.43 4.57
N SER A 17 -23.89 -18.43 4.16
CA SER A 17 -22.44 -18.42 4.35
C SER A 17 -21.76 -17.28 3.57
N ALA A 18 -22.19 -17.05 2.33
CA ALA A 18 -21.69 -15.96 1.51
C ALA A 18 -22.05 -14.59 2.11
N LEU A 19 -23.29 -14.42 2.57
CA LEU A 19 -23.73 -13.20 3.23
C LEU A 19 -22.97 -12.97 4.55
N ALA A 20 -22.76 -14.01 5.36
CA ALA A 20 -21.97 -13.91 6.58
C ALA A 20 -20.52 -13.52 6.30
N ALA A 21 -19.89 -14.13 5.30
CA ALA A 21 -18.53 -13.79 4.88
C ALA A 21 -18.44 -12.34 4.36
N PHE A 22 -19.45 -11.89 3.61
CA PHE A 22 -19.54 -10.52 3.11
C PHE A 22 -19.66 -9.50 4.27
N LEU A 23 -20.58 -9.74 5.21
CA LEU A 23 -20.74 -8.88 6.39
C LEU A 23 -19.48 -8.87 7.28
N TRP A 24 -18.80 -10.01 7.42
CA TRP A 24 -17.53 -10.10 8.10
C TRP A 24 -16.45 -9.27 7.39
N SER A 25 -16.37 -9.33 6.05
CA SER A 25 -15.45 -8.52 5.26
C SER A 25 -15.68 -7.02 5.46
N LEU A 26 -16.94 -6.56 5.50
CA LEU A 26 -17.27 -5.16 5.80
C LEU A 26 -16.83 -4.75 7.21
N LYS A 27 -17.06 -5.63 8.20
CA LYS A 27 -16.67 -5.36 9.60
C LYS A 27 -15.15 -5.35 9.81
N SER A 28 -14.39 -6.07 8.99
CA SER A 28 -12.94 -6.21 9.14
C SER A 28 -12.13 -4.99 8.71
N GLY A 29 -12.76 -3.90 8.28
CA GLY A 29 -12.05 -2.64 7.93
C GLY A 29 -11.18 -2.74 6.66
N GLN A 30 -11.22 -3.85 5.94
CA GLN A 30 -10.39 -4.11 4.75
C GLN A 30 -10.65 -3.13 3.58
N TYR A 31 -11.75 -2.37 3.62
CA TYR A 31 -12.10 -1.38 2.61
C TYR A 31 -11.42 -0.02 2.85
N GLU A 32 -10.94 0.26 4.07
CA GLU A 32 -10.30 1.53 4.41
C GLU A 32 -8.95 1.71 3.70
N ASP A 33 -8.22 0.61 3.46
CA ASP A 33 -6.94 0.64 2.73
C ASP A 33 -7.14 0.78 1.20
N LEU A 34 -8.29 0.36 0.66
CA LEU A 34 -8.61 0.56 -0.76
C LEU A 34 -8.82 2.04 -1.10
N ASP A 35 -9.41 2.81 -0.19
CA ASP A 35 -9.55 4.27 -0.35
C ASP A 35 -8.17 4.95 -0.41
N GLY A 36 -7.23 4.54 0.44
CA GLY A 36 -5.85 5.04 0.40
C GLY A 36 -5.07 4.62 -0.86
N ALA A 37 -5.31 3.42 -1.37
CA ALA A 37 -4.71 2.96 -2.64
C ALA A 37 -5.25 3.72 -3.86
N ALA A 38 -6.54 4.07 -3.85
CA ALA A 38 -7.18 4.87 -4.89
C ALA A 38 -6.63 6.31 -4.95
N GLU A 39 -6.32 6.91 -3.81
CA GLU A 39 -5.67 8.24 -3.76
C GLU A 39 -4.27 8.18 -4.38
N ARG A 40 -3.48 7.15 -4.05
CA ARG A 40 -2.13 6.98 -4.59
C ARG A 40 -2.12 6.83 -6.11
N ILE A 41 -2.98 5.99 -6.69
CA ILE A 41 -3.01 5.79 -8.16
C ILE A 41 -3.42 7.05 -8.94
N LEU A 42 -4.19 7.97 -8.33
CA LEU A 42 -4.60 9.23 -8.96
C LEU A 42 -3.54 10.34 -8.85
N LEU A 43 -2.67 10.26 -7.84
CA LEU A 43 -1.61 11.23 -7.58
C LEU A 43 -0.24 10.80 -8.13
N ASP A 44 -0.02 9.50 -8.37
CA ASP A 44 1.25 8.94 -8.88
C ASP A 44 1.71 9.64 -10.17
N ASP A 45 0.77 9.91 -11.09
CA ASP A 45 1.05 10.59 -12.37
C ASP A 45 1.45 12.08 -12.21
N LYS A 46 1.26 12.69 -11.03
CA LYS A 46 1.51 14.11 -10.77
C LYS A 46 2.81 14.39 -10.01
N ASP A 47 3.30 13.43 -9.21
CA ASP A 47 4.49 13.62 -8.37
C ASP A 47 5.81 13.12 -8.98
N ASP A 48 5.75 12.34 -10.06
CA ASP A 48 6.93 11.91 -10.84
C ASP A 48 7.72 13.06 -11.50
N ARG A 49 7.29 14.32 -11.35
CA ARG A 49 7.96 15.50 -11.91
C ARG A 49 8.74 16.35 -10.90
N ILE A 50 8.70 16.05 -9.60
CA ILE A 50 9.37 16.89 -8.58
C ILE A 50 10.53 16.19 -7.84
N ALA A 51 10.83 14.93 -8.18
CA ALA A 51 11.95 14.19 -7.55
C ALA A 51 13.27 14.18 -8.36
N THR A 52 13.40 14.93 -9.44
CA THR A 52 14.64 14.95 -10.28
C THR A 52 15.44 16.25 -10.28
N GLU A 53 15.13 17.25 -9.46
CA GLU A 53 15.97 18.45 -9.32
C GLU A 53 16.47 18.65 -7.90
N HIS A 54 17.49 17.90 -7.48
CA HIS A 54 18.58 18.33 -6.57
C HIS A 54 19.32 17.12 -5.98
N GLN A 55 20.30 16.53 -6.69
CA GLN A 55 21.46 15.95 -6.00
C GLN A 55 22.67 15.60 -6.90
N ASP A 56 23.06 16.39 -7.91
CA ASP A 56 24.26 16.05 -8.71
C ASP A 56 25.33 17.15 -8.85
N ASP A 57 25.24 18.29 -8.15
CA ASP A 57 26.26 19.33 -8.23
C ASP A 57 26.58 19.98 -6.87
N VAL A 58 27.38 19.33 -6.02
CA VAL A 58 28.50 19.94 -5.27
C VAL A 58 29.18 18.86 -4.41
N ALA A 59 30.32 18.36 -4.87
CA ALA A 59 31.23 17.60 -4.02
C ALA A 59 31.84 18.51 -2.94
N PRO A 60 31.73 18.20 -1.64
CA PRO A 60 32.43 18.97 -0.61
C PRO A 60 33.94 18.68 -0.66
N LEU A 61 34.71 19.53 -1.34
CA LEU A 61 36.18 19.51 -1.30
C LEU A 61 36.75 20.19 -0.04
N GLU A 62 36.25 19.84 1.14
CA GLU A 62 36.85 20.28 2.40
C GLU A 62 37.20 19.05 3.26
N ARG A 63 38.05 18.18 2.69
CA ARG A 63 38.82 17.21 3.48
C ARG A 63 40.04 17.93 4.07
N THR A 64 39.83 18.44 5.28
CA THR A 64 40.78 18.42 6.41
C THR A 64 42.20 18.88 6.09
N THR A 65 42.52 20.11 6.49
CA THR A 65 43.88 20.54 6.83
C THR A 65 44.63 19.43 7.58
N PRO A 66 45.72 18.86 7.05
CA PRO A 66 46.60 18.03 7.85
C PRO A 66 47.42 18.94 8.77
N GLN A 67 46.92 19.08 9.99
CA GLN A 67 47.64 18.80 11.22
C GLN A 67 49.17 19.08 11.21
N ASN A 68 49.53 20.21 11.84
CA ASN A 68 50.69 20.40 12.73
C ASN A 68 52.06 19.88 12.26
N ILE A 69 52.86 20.76 11.67
CA ILE A 69 54.30 20.56 11.45
C ILE A 69 55.03 20.91 12.75
N PRO A 70 55.69 19.96 13.45
CA PRO A 70 56.60 20.33 14.51
C PRO A 70 57.90 20.89 13.89
N MET A 71 58.10 22.21 13.99
CA MET A 71 59.42 22.81 13.82
C MET A 71 60.05 23.06 15.18
N LYS A 72 61.08 22.26 15.48
CA LYS A 72 62.16 22.46 16.46
C LYS A 72 61.81 22.38 17.95
#